data_AF-A0AAW6CAD4-F1
#
_entry.id   AF-A0AAW6CAD4-F1
#
_cell.length_a   1.000
_cell.length_b   1.000
_cell.length_c   1.000
_cell.angle_alpha   90.00
_cell.angle_beta   90.00
_cell.angle_gamma   90.00
#
_symmetry.space_group_name_H-M   'P 1'
#
loop_
_entity.id
_entity.type
_entity.pdbx_description
1 polymer ?
#
loop_
_entity_poly.entity_id
_entity_poly.type
_entity_poly.pdbx_seq_one_letter_code
_entity_poly.pdbx_strand_id
1 'polypeptide(L)'
;MGRRNKAYYKDLHQQAYDKLVGMQAFGESKRAAVAAGTDKEKIFSFNTYKSYWKHTKYFIQYIKEHHPECTTLKSARKYVNEWLQARADQGLSAWTIQLEAKTMGKLYGISPDDENYFKPPKRNREDIKRSRGDRVRDRHFSKTNNDELIKFCKGTGLRRSELAELRGKDLVTRAQIEAEISSLESRPTAELTPADVKRLGMLQDARMFQGEYFTHVRNGKGGRERLSPIIGPNAAQIIQRIQETPGEEKVWQHVHQSADIHGYRAEYATAIYKAHARAIQDIPYDRINRGTGRRYQSQVYTCRKDEAGRKLDKAAMLVCSKALGHNRISVVADNYIRGL
;
A
#
# COMPACT_ATOMS: atom_id res chain seq x y z
N MET A 1 22.96 17.89 -54.80
CA MET A 1 21.82 18.54 -54.11
C MET A 1 21.10 17.51 -53.24
N GLY A 2 20.65 17.86 -52.04
CA GLY A 2 20.05 16.89 -51.11
C GLY A 2 18.52 16.90 -51.12
N ARG A 3 17.88 15.77 -51.43
CA ARG A 3 16.46 15.48 -51.12
C ARG A 3 16.38 14.20 -50.27
N ARG A 4 16.56 14.33 -48.94
CA ARG A 4 16.16 13.27 -48.00
C ARG A 4 14.64 13.30 -47.88
N ASN A 5 13.98 12.23 -48.33
CA ASN A 5 12.52 12.21 -48.47
C ASN A 5 11.79 12.18 -47.11
N LYS A 6 10.66 12.89 -47.03
CA LYS A 6 9.65 12.98 -45.96
C LYS A 6 10.08 12.49 -44.56
N ALA A 7 10.36 13.44 -43.67
CA ALA A 7 10.65 13.18 -42.26
C ALA A 7 9.47 12.52 -41.53
N TYR A 8 9.77 11.46 -40.75
CA TYR A 8 8.85 10.85 -39.81
C TYR A 8 8.67 11.74 -38.58
N TYR A 9 7.66 12.62 -38.60
CA TYR A 9 7.34 13.51 -37.48
C TYR A 9 6.46 12.80 -36.46
N LYS A 10 7.00 12.52 -35.27
CA LYS A 10 6.24 11.99 -34.12
C LYS A 10 5.37 13.09 -33.54
N ASP A 11 4.05 12.88 -33.39
CA ASP A 11 3.19 13.83 -32.67
C ASP A 11 3.47 13.83 -31.15
N LEU A 12 2.87 14.75 -30.40
CA LEU A 12 2.98 14.81 -28.94
C LEU A 12 2.64 13.48 -28.25
N HIS A 13 1.63 12.76 -28.76
CA HIS A 13 1.20 11.48 -28.21
C HIS A 13 2.26 10.40 -28.41
N GLN A 14 2.83 10.26 -29.61
CA GLN A 14 3.91 9.32 -29.87
C GLN A 14 5.20 9.69 -29.11
N GLN A 15 5.59 10.97 -29.08
CA GLN A 15 6.76 11.44 -28.31
C GLN A 15 6.65 11.08 -26.82
N ALA A 16 5.47 11.26 -26.22
CA ALA A 16 5.23 10.94 -24.81
C ALA A 16 5.08 9.44 -24.55
N TYR A 17 4.46 8.70 -25.48
CA TYR A 17 4.34 7.25 -25.43
C TYR A 17 5.72 6.60 -25.43
N ASP A 18 6.55 6.90 -26.43
CA ASP A 18 7.90 6.37 -26.56
C ASP A 18 8.73 6.65 -25.30
N LYS A 19 8.63 7.87 -24.76
CA LYS A 19 9.34 8.24 -23.53
C LYS A 19 8.88 7.43 -22.32
N LEU A 20 7.58 7.21 -22.13
CA LEU A 20 7.07 6.42 -20.99
C LEU A 20 7.21 4.90 -21.20
N VAL A 21 7.31 4.42 -22.44
CA VAL A 21 7.63 3.03 -22.78
C VAL A 21 9.10 2.73 -22.56
N GLY A 22 10.02 3.61 -22.99
CA GLY A 22 11.46 3.49 -22.74
C GLY A 22 11.85 3.56 -21.25
N MET A 23 10.94 4.03 -20.38
CA MET A 23 11.10 3.98 -18.93
C MET A 23 10.56 2.69 -18.29
N GLN A 24 9.96 1.75 -19.02
CA GLN A 24 9.37 0.54 -18.41
C GLN A 24 10.44 -0.42 -17.91
N ALA A 25 10.33 -0.81 -16.64
CA ALA A 25 11.28 -1.67 -15.94
C ALA A 25 10.51 -2.74 -15.15
N PHE A 26 9.56 -3.42 -15.81
CA PHE A 26 8.71 -4.40 -15.15
C PHE A 26 9.49 -5.67 -14.82
N GLY A 27 9.29 -6.23 -13.62
CA GLY A 27 10.08 -7.35 -13.11
C GLY A 27 11.43 -6.94 -12.48
N GLU A 28 12.01 -5.80 -12.85
CA GLU A 28 13.25 -5.32 -12.25
C GLU A 28 13.11 -5.02 -10.73
N SER A 29 14.19 -5.30 -10.00
CA SER A 29 14.29 -4.92 -8.59
C SER A 29 14.42 -3.41 -8.42
N LYS A 30 13.31 -2.74 -8.07
CA LYS A 30 13.36 -1.31 -7.66
C LYS A 30 14.40 -1.07 -6.56
N ARG A 31 14.62 -2.02 -5.65
CA ARG A 31 15.63 -1.85 -4.57
C ARG A 31 17.05 -1.74 -5.14
N ALA A 32 17.39 -2.53 -6.17
CA ALA A 32 18.67 -2.43 -6.85
C ALA A 32 18.81 -1.10 -7.61
N ALA A 33 17.77 -0.68 -8.34
CA ALA A 33 17.78 0.59 -9.06
C ALA A 33 17.85 1.83 -8.14
N VAL A 34 17.30 1.78 -6.93
CA VAL A 34 17.50 2.84 -5.92
C VAL A 34 18.95 2.84 -5.42
N ALA A 35 19.56 1.68 -5.17
CA ALA A 35 20.96 1.59 -4.75
C ALA A 35 21.93 2.06 -5.86
N ALA A 36 21.57 1.88 -7.13
CA ALA A 36 22.31 2.35 -8.30
C ALA A 36 21.91 3.77 -8.78
N GLY A 37 21.01 4.48 -8.07
CA GLY A 37 20.55 5.83 -8.44
C GLY A 37 19.61 5.94 -9.66
N THR A 38 19.40 4.86 -10.42
CA THR A 38 18.65 4.85 -11.69
C THR A 38 17.12 4.77 -11.55
N ASP A 39 16.56 4.72 -10.33
CA ASP A 39 15.11 4.64 -10.13
C ASP A 39 14.32 5.87 -10.64
N LYS A 40 14.99 7.02 -10.78
CA LYS A 40 14.46 8.23 -11.43
C LYS A 40 14.12 8.02 -12.90
N GLU A 41 14.80 7.11 -13.59
CA GLU A 41 14.60 6.84 -15.02
C GLU A 41 13.56 5.73 -15.27
N LYS A 42 13.25 4.91 -14.25
CA LYS A 42 12.51 3.65 -14.43
C LYS A 42 11.08 3.64 -13.85
N ILE A 43 10.22 2.77 -14.39
CA ILE A 43 8.81 2.56 -13.98
C ILE A 43 8.60 1.06 -13.75
N PHE A 44 8.73 0.64 -12.49
CA PHE A 44 8.74 -0.77 -12.06
C PHE A 44 7.37 -1.44 -11.96
N SER A 45 6.30 -0.82 -12.45
CA SER A 45 4.94 -1.34 -12.28
C SER A 45 4.00 -0.89 -13.38
N PHE A 46 3.37 -1.86 -14.04
CA PHE A 46 2.35 -1.64 -15.07
C PHE A 46 1.20 -0.73 -14.61
N ASN A 47 0.75 -0.85 -13.36
CA ASN A 47 -0.29 0.03 -12.80
C ASN A 47 0.20 1.48 -12.59
N THR A 48 1.51 1.68 -12.37
CA THR A 48 2.10 3.03 -12.33
C THR A 48 2.21 3.60 -13.73
N TYR A 49 2.71 2.82 -14.70
CA TYR A 49 2.73 3.20 -16.12
C TYR A 49 1.33 3.55 -16.63
N LYS A 50 0.32 2.70 -16.41
CA LYS A 50 -1.08 2.94 -16.82
C LYS A 50 -1.67 4.21 -16.21
N SER A 51 -1.28 4.53 -14.97
CA SER A 51 -1.70 5.78 -14.30
C SER A 51 -1.01 7.00 -14.91
N TYR A 52 0.31 6.95 -15.06
CA TYR A 52 1.09 8.04 -15.66
C TYR A 52 0.67 8.28 -17.11
N TRP A 53 0.51 7.24 -17.92
CA TRP A 53 0.06 7.36 -19.30
C TRP A 53 -1.34 7.99 -19.41
N LYS A 54 -2.28 7.62 -18.53
CA LYS A 54 -3.60 8.26 -18.45
C LYS A 54 -3.50 9.77 -18.25
N HIS A 55 -2.74 10.21 -17.25
CA HIS A 55 -2.63 11.63 -16.90
C HIS A 55 -1.75 12.41 -17.90
N THR A 56 -0.75 11.78 -18.51
CA THR A 56 0.01 12.34 -19.64
C THR A 56 -0.89 12.62 -20.85
N LYS A 57 -1.85 11.74 -21.17
CA LYS A 57 -2.84 12.03 -22.23
C LYS A 57 -3.76 13.20 -21.92
N TYR A 58 -4.12 13.42 -20.64
CA TYR A 58 -4.86 14.63 -20.24
C TYR A 58 -4.03 15.92 -20.42
N PHE A 59 -2.73 15.87 -20.12
CA PHE A 59 -1.82 16.98 -20.42
C PHE A 59 -1.70 17.23 -21.94
N ILE A 60 -1.49 16.19 -22.75
CA ILE A 60 -1.40 16.31 -24.22
C ILE A 60 -2.69 16.89 -24.81
N GLN A 61 -3.86 16.50 -24.29
CA GLN A 61 -5.15 17.05 -24.72
C GLN A 61 -5.23 18.55 -24.42
N TYR A 62 -4.89 18.96 -23.19
CA TYR A 62 -4.84 20.38 -22.81
C TYR A 62 -3.91 21.20 -23.72
N ILE A 63 -2.72 20.68 -24.04
CA ILE A 63 -1.79 21.32 -24.99
C ILE A 63 -2.41 21.44 -26.39
N LYS A 64 -3.08 20.40 -26.90
CA LYS A 64 -3.74 20.46 -28.21
C LYS A 64 -4.91 21.47 -28.25
N GLU A 65 -5.53 21.75 -27.11
CA GLU A 65 -6.66 22.69 -26.98
C GLU A 65 -6.21 24.15 -26.75
N HIS A 66 -5.19 24.39 -25.94
CA HIS A 66 -4.80 25.72 -25.46
C HIS A 66 -3.50 26.25 -26.10
N HIS A 67 -2.62 25.35 -26.53
CA HIS A 67 -1.29 25.66 -27.09
C HIS A 67 -1.01 24.84 -28.36
N PRO A 68 -1.85 24.96 -29.42
CA PRO A 68 -1.76 24.14 -30.63
C PRO A 68 -0.46 24.36 -31.43
N GLU A 69 0.26 25.47 -31.20
CA GLU A 69 1.60 25.72 -31.77
C GLU A 69 2.68 24.80 -31.16
N CYS A 70 2.42 24.25 -29.97
CA CYS A 70 3.38 23.48 -29.19
C CYS A 70 3.48 22.02 -29.64
N THR A 71 4.02 21.81 -30.83
CA THR A 71 4.11 20.49 -31.48
C THR A 71 5.12 19.51 -30.87
N THR A 72 6.03 19.96 -29.99
CA THR A 72 7.04 19.08 -29.35
C THR A 72 6.83 18.89 -27.85
N LEU A 73 7.16 17.69 -27.36
CA LEU A 73 7.13 17.38 -25.93
C LEU A 73 8.14 18.25 -25.16
N LYS A 74 9.30 18.57 -25.77
CA LYS A 74 10.31 19.44 -25.14
C LYS A 74 9.76 20.85 -24.89
N SER A 75 9.10 21.46 -25.87
CA SER A 75 8.48 22.78 -25.72
C SER A 75 7.31 22.75 -24.73
N ALA A 76 6.55 21.65 -24.67
CA ALA A 76 5.40 21.54 -23.77
C ALA A 76 5.75 21.62 -22.27
N ARG A 77 7.01 21.34 -21.87
CA ARG A 77 7.45 21.41 -20.46
C ARG A 77 7.11 22.73 -19.77
N LYS A 78 7.11 23.87 -20.48
CA LYS A 78 6.83 25.19 -19.87
C LYS A 78 5.39 25.32 -19.35
N TYR A 79 4.43 24.66 -20.01
CA TYR A 79 3.00 24.72 -19.68
C TYR A 79 2.58 23.72 -18.58
N VAL A 80 3.53 22.99 -17.97
CA VAL A 80 3.23 22.00 -16.92
C VAL A 80 2.60 22.65 -15.68
N ASN A 81 3.13 23.78 -15.23
CA ASN A 81 2.62 24.45 -14.02
C ASN A 81 1.26 25.10 -14.28
N GLU A 82 1.08 25.70 -15.46
CA GLU A 82 -0.19 26.26 -15.93
C GLU A 82 -1.29 25.20 -15.96
N TRP A 83 -1.02 24.04 -16.58
CA TRP A 83 -1.95 22.91 -16.55
C TRP A 83 -2.25 22.45 -15.13
N LEU A 84 -1.23 22.22 -14.29
CA LEU A 84 -1.43 21.74 -12.92
C LEU A 84 -2.23 22.73 -12.05
N GLN A 85 -2.12 24.03 -12.31
CA GLN A 85 -2.93 25.08 -11.70
C GLN A 85 -4.39 24.99 -12.19
N ALA A 86 -4.63 25.02 -13.50
CA ALA A 86 -5.98 24.86 -14.07
C ALA A 86 -6.68 23.56 -13.61
N ARG A 87 -5.93 22.48 -13.37
CA ARG A 87 -6.44 21.23 -12.79
C ARG A 87 -6.82 21.37 -11.31
N ALA A 88 -6.09 22.15 -10.52
CA ALA A 88 -6.46 22.46 -9.15
C ALA A 88 -7.72 23.33 -9.08
N ASP A 89 -7.81 24.34 -9.96
CA ASP A 89 -8.94 25.28 -10.03
C ASP A 89 -10.25 24.61 -10.50
N GLN A 90 -10.16 23.49 -11.23
CA GLN A 90 -11.27 22.57 -11.53
C GLN A 90 -11.83 21.83 -10.28
N GLY A 91 -11.39 22.17 -9.06
CA GLY A 91 -11.89 21.57 -7.81
C GLY A 91 -11.55 20.09 -7.63
N LEU A 92 -10.58 19.59 -8.39
CA LEU A 92 -10.19 18.18 -8.35
C LEU A 92 -9.48 17.83 -7.04
N SER A 93 -9.73 16.62 -6.54
CA SER A 93 -9.15 16.18 -5.28
C SER A 93 -7.61 16.31 -5.25
N ALA A 94 -7.04 16.65 -4.10
CA ALA A 94 -5.58 16.66 -3.92
C ALA A 94 -4.92 15.28 -4.18
N TRP A 95 -5.70 14.20 -4.22
CA TRP A 95 -5.25 12.87 -4.67
C TRP A 95 -5.13 12.72 -6.19
N THR A 96 -5.82 13.55 -6.96
CA THR A 96 -5.67 13.69 -8.41
C THR A 96 -4.46 14.57 -8.71
N ILE A 97 -4.39 15.78 -8.15
CA ILE A 97 -3.36 16.78 -8.49
C ILE A 97 -1.96 16.31 -8.10
N GLN A 98 -1.79 15.65 -6.94
CA GLN A 98 -0.49 15.06 -6.59
C GLN A 98 -0.07 13.87 -7.47
N LEU A 99 -1.02 13.20 -8.15
CA LEU A 99 -0.70 12.16 -9.14
C LEU A 99 -0.37 12.78 -10.50
N GLU A 100 -1.06 13.84 -10.90
CA GLU A 100 -0.78 14.60 -12.12
C GLU A 100 0.59 15.29 -12.04
N ALA A 101 0.91 15.96 -10.92
CA ALA A 101 2.23 16.55 -10.68
C ALA A 101 3.36 15.50 -10.67
N LYS A 102 3.15 14.31 -10.09
CA LYS A 102 4.13 13.21 -10.13
C LYS A 102 4.26 12.55 -11.49
N THR A 103 3.19 12.55 -12.29
CA THR A 103 3.22 12.11 -13.68
C THR A 103 4.10 13.04 -14.51
N MET A 104 3.89 14.35 -14.40
CA MET A 104 4.72 15.37 -15.07
C MET A 104 6.16 15.32 -14.56
N GLY A 105 6.38 15.13 -13.25
CA GLY A 105 7.71 14.89 -12.68
C GLY A 105 8.46 13.72 -13.31
N LYS A 106 7.82 12.55 -13.48
CA LYS A 106 8.44 11.41 -14.19
C LYS A 106 8.62 11.69 -15.70
N LEU A 107 7.66 12.36 -16.35
CA LEU A 107 7.72 12.65 -17.79
C LEU A 107 8.82 13.67 -18.15
N TYR A 108 9.09 14.64 -17.27
CA TYR A 108 10.00 15.77 -17.53
C TYR A 108 11.26 15.83 -16.65
N GLY A 109 11.40 14.95 -15.66
CA GLY A 109 12.53 14.94 -14.73
C GLY A 109 12.48 16.03 -13.65
N ILE A 110 11.32 16.63 -13.41
CA ILE A 110 11.13 17.75 -12.47
C ILE A 110 11.22 17.23 -11.02
N SER A 111 12.11 17.79 -10.20
CA SER A 111 12.26 17.48 -8.77
C SER A 111 11.37 18.41 -7.91
N PRO A 112 10.98 17.99 -6.69
CA PRO A 112 10.36 18.90 -5.71
C PRO A 112 11.25 20.07 -5.27
N ASP A 113 12.55 19.95 -5.55
CA ASP A 113 13.63 20.89 -5.22
C ASP A 113 13.92 21.87 -6.38
N ASP A 114 13.28 21.68 -7.55
CA ASP A 114 13.34 22.64 -8.66
C ASP A 114 12.71 23.96 -8.21
N GLU A 115 13.38 25.10 -8.45
CA GLU A 115 12.89 26.45 -8.11
C GLU A 115 11.42 26.68 -8.53
N ASN A 116 11.10 26.25 -9.75
CA ASN A 116 9.80 26.38 -10.38
C ASN A 116 8.89 25.14 -10.17
N TYR A 117 9.09 24.37 -9.10
CA TYR A 117 8.23 23.23 -8.78
C TYR A 117 6.82 23.66 -8.38
N PHE A 118 5.81 23.25 -9.16
CA PHE A 118 4.40 23.38 -8.77
C PHE A 118 4.16 22.66 -7.43
N LYS A 119 3.61 23.38 -6.44
CA LYS A 119 3.36 22.90 -5.08
C LYS A 119 1.92 22.39 -4.99
N PRO A 120 1.63 21.10 -5.25
CA PRO A 120 0.26 20.60 -5.27
C PRO A 120 -0.41 20.71 -3.89
N PRO A 121 -1.74 20.81 -3.84
CA PRO A 121 -2.48 20.95 -2.59
C PRO A 121 -2.12 19.85 -1.58
N LYS A 122 -2.10 20.25 -0.30
CA LYS A 122 -1.91 19.33 0.82
C LYS A 122 -3.04 18.30 0.85
N ARG A 123 -2.81 17.24 1.61
CA ARG A 123 -3.72 16.10 1.71
C ARG A 123 -3.92 15.75 3.15
N ASN A 124 -5.17 15.80 3.56
CA ASN A 124 -5.58 15.54 4.92
C ASN A 124 -6.32 14.18 4.95
N ARG A 125 -6.43 13.59 6.13
CA ARG A 125 -7.13 12.32 6.38
C ARG A 125 -8.64 12.49 6.38
N GLU A 126 -9.13 13.69 6.72
CA GLU A 126 -10.53 14.10 6.63
C GLU A 126 -11.07 14.09 5.18
N ASP A 127 -10.23 14.44 4.20
CA ASP A 127 -10.56 14.37 2.76
C ASP A 127 -10.88 12.96 2.26
N ILE A 128 -10.53 11.91 3.01
CA ILE A 128 -10.59 10.52 2.56
C ILE A 128 -12.05 10.05 2.56
N LYS A 129 -12.75 10.30 1.46
CA LYS A 129 -14.15 9.89 1.29
C LYS A 129 -14.33 8.36 1.12
N ARG A 130 -13.31 7.63 0.64
CA ARG A 130 -13.39 6.16 0.41
C ARG A 130 -13.31 5.36 1.72
N SER A 131 -14.14 4.33 1.87
CA SER A 131 -14.13 3.41 3.02
C SER A 131 -14.36 4.11 4.36
N ARG A 132 -15.23 5.12 4.39
CA ARG A 132 -15.46 6.08 5.50
C ARG A 132 -16.94 6.50 5.60
N GLY A 133 -17.86 5.58 5.31
CA GLY A 133 -19.29 5.83 5.10
C GLY A 133 -19.72 5.42 3.68
N ASP A 134 -21.00 5.07 3.52
CA ASP A 134 -21.52 4.47 2.28
C ASP A 134 -21.39 5.38 1.06
N ARG A 135 -21.21 4.77 -0.12
CA ARG A 135 -21.06 5.43 -1.42
C ARG A 135 -22.03 4.86 -2.44
N VAL A 136 -22.32 5.66 -3.47
CA VAL A 136 -23.19 5.27 -4.60
C VAL A 136 -22.74 3.94 -5.25
N ARG A 137 -21.43 3.67 -5.28
CA ARG A 137 -20.87 2.43 -5.85
C ARG A 137 -21.10 1.19 -4.98
N ASP A 138 -21.36 1.39 -3.69
CA ASP A 138 -21.58 0.32 -2.71
C ASP A 138 -23.01 -0.23 -2.82
N ARG A 139 -23.93 0.51 -3.46
CA ARG A 139 -25.27 0.04 -3.86
C ARG A 139 -25.24 -1.21 -4.75
N HIS A 140 -24.13 -1.43 -5.48
CA HIS A 140 -23.92 -2.63 -6.30
C HIS A 140 -23.25 -3.77 -5.52
N PHE A 141 -23.31 -3.78 -4.18
CA PHE A 141 -22.75 -4.84 -3.34
C PHE A 141 -23.77 -5.22 -2.27
N SER A 142 -24.48 -6.33 -2.48
CA SER A 142 -25.33 -6.91 -1.43
C SER A 142 -24.46 -7.36 -0.27
N LYS A 143 -24.55 -6.65 0.85
CA LYS A 143 -23.87 -7.00 2.11
C LYS A 143 -24.32 -8.38 2.59
N THR A 144 -25.60 -8.72 2.44
CA THR A 144 -26.19 -10.02 2.81
C THR A 144 -25.62 -11.18 2.00
N ASN A 145 -25.64 -11.10 0.65
CA ASN A 145 -25.16 -12.19 -0.22
C ASN A 145 -23.62 -12.35 -0.17
N ASN A 146 -22.92 -11.47 0.54
CA ASN A 146 -21.46 -11.50 0.72
C ASN A 146 -21.07 -11.50 2.21
N ASP A 147 -22.01 -11.78 3.14
CA ASP A 147 -21.78 -11.69 4.58
C ASP A 147 -20.59 -12.55 5.03
N GLU A 148 -20.48 -13.78 4.51
CA GLU A 148 -19.34 -14.65 4.75
C GLU A 148 -18.01 -14.01 4.30
N LEU A 149 -17.95 -13.39 3.12
CA LEU A 149 -16.76 -12.67 2.64
C LEU A 149 -16.44 -11.46 3.54
N ILE A 150 -17.46 -10.76 4.04
CA ILE A 150 -17.30 -9.65 5.00
C ILE A 150 -16.69 -10.17 6.30
N LYS A 151 -17.28 -11.22 6.90
CA LYS A 151 -16.77 -11.91 8.10
C LYS A 151 -15.33 -12.38 7.90
N PHE A 152 -15.04 -13.04 6.78
CA PHE A 152 -13.71 -13.50 6.39
C PHE A 152 -12.70 -12.35 6.34
N CYS A 153 -13.07 -11.21 5.75
CA CYS A 153 -12.21 -10.02 5.74
C CYS A 153 -11.99 -9.41 7.13
N LYS A 154 -13.02 -9.39 7.99
CA LYS A 154 -12.94 -8.89 9.37
C LYS A 154 -12.17 -9.83 10.31
N GLY A 155 -12.12 -11.12 10.03
CA GLY A 155 -11.40 -12.12 10.83
C GLY A 155 -10.00 -12.46 10.35
N THR A 156 -9.64 -12.19 9.09
CA THR A 156 -8.28 -12.44 8.53
C THR A 156 -7.51 -11.18 8.17
N GLY A 157 -8.20 -10.06 7.93
CA GLY A 157 -7.60 -8.80 7.52
C GLY A 157 -6.89 -8.82 6.16
N LEU A 158 -7.15 -9.79 5.28
CA LEU A 158 -6.44 -9.90 4.00
C LEU A 158 -6.74 -8.75 3.02
N ARG A 159 -5.82 -8.50 2.08
CA ARG A 159 -6.03 -7.56 0.94
C ARG A 159 -6.79 -8.29 -0.18
N ARG A 160 -7.46 -7.56 -1.10
CA ARG A 160 -8.20 -8.18 -2.23
C ARG A 160 -7.35 -9.15 -3.05
N SER A 161 -6.09 -8.79 -3.33
CA SER A 161 -5.14 -9.65 -4.06
C SER A 161 -4.59 -10.82 -3.25
N GLU A 162 -4.76 -10.81 -1.93
CA GLU A 162 -4.38 -11.91 -1.04
C GLU A 162 -5.56 -12.89 -0.93
N LEU A 163 -6.79 -12.39 -0.76
CA LEU A 163 -8.03 -13.18 -0.83
C LEU A 163 -8.20 -13.92 -2.16
N ALA A 164 -7.91 -13.26 -3.27
CA ALA A 164 -8.07 -13.83 -4.62
C ALA A 164 -7.01 -14.89 -4.99
N GLU A 165 -5.98 -15.09 -4.16
CA GLU A 165 -4.94 -16.12 -4.36
C GLU A 165 -4.79 -17.06 -3.14
N LEU A 166 -5.64 -16.91 -2.11
CA LEU A 166 -5.64 -17.77 -0.93
C LEU A 166 -6.20 -19.16 -1.29
N ARG A 167 -5.49 -20.21 -0.89
CA ARG A 167 -5.81 -21.61 -1.16
C ARG A 167 -5.99 -22.42 0.12
N GLY A 168 -6.55 -23.63 0.03
CA GLY A 168 -6.72 -24.52 1.18
C GLY A 168 -5.43 -24.71 1.99
N LYS A 169 -4.30 -24.92 1.28
CA LYS A 169 -2.96 -25.07 1.88
C LYS A 169 -2.34 -23.79 2.48
N ASP A 170 -3.04 -22.65 2.48
CA ASP A 170 -2.60 -21.44 3.19
C ASP A 170 -3.06 -21.40 4.65
N LEU A 171 -3.85 -22.37 5.13
CA LEU A 171 -4.13 -22.52 6.56
C LEU A 171 -2.94 -23.20 7.26
N VAL A 172 -2.42 -22.57 8.32
CA VAL A 172 -1.30 -23.10 9.12
C VAL A 172 -1.66 -23.01 10.61
N THR A 173 -1.36 -24.07 11.36
CA THR A 173 -1.59 -24.15 12.81
C THR A 173 -0.37 -23.65 13.61
N ARG A 174 -0.59 -23.25 14.87
CA ARG A 174 0.51 -22.97 15.81
C ARG A 174 1.48 -24.15 15.92
N ALA A 175 0.97 -25.38 16.02
CA ALA A 175 1.81 -26.57 16.13
C ALA A 175 2.77 -26.74 14.93
N GLN A 176 2.29 -26.49 13.71
CA GLN A 176 3.15 -26.49 12.51
C GLN A 176 4.19 -25.37 12.54
N ILE A 177 3.80 -24.17 13.00
CA ILE A 177 4.70 -23.01 13.13
C ILE A 177 5.81 -23.28 14.14
N GLU A 178 5.49 -23.75 15.34
CA GLU A 178 6.49 -24.01 16.39
C GLU A 178 7.39 -25.21 16.04
N ALA A 179 6.89 -26.22 15.33
CA ALA A 179 7.70 -27.30 14.79
C ALA A 179 8.69 -26.80 13.72
N GLU A 180 8.25 -25.95 12.78
CA GLU A 180 9.13 -25.36 11.77
C GLU A 180 10.16 -24.41 12.40
N ILE A 181 9.77 -23.62 13.40
CA ILE A 181 10.72 -22.80 14.18
C ILE A 181 11.76 -23.68 14.85
N SER A 182 11.34 -24.75 15.54
CA SER A 182 12.26 -25.65 16.24
C SER A 182 13.27 -26.30 15.29
N SER A 183 12.83 -26.70 14.09
CA SER A 183 13.69 -27.25 13.03
C SER A 183 14.64 -26.24 12.37
N LEU A 184 14.41 -24.94 12.56
CA LEU A 184 15.30 -23.86 12.09
C LEU A 184 16.23 -23.37 13.21
N GLU A 185 15.74 -23.29 14.45
CA GLU A 185 16.51 -22.94 15.65
C GLU A 185 17.49 -24.06 16.06
N SER A 186 17.27 -25.31 15.63
CA SER A 186 18.20 -26.44 15.84
C SER A 186 19.39 -26.50 14.86
N ARG A 187 19.38 -25.71 13.77
CA ARG A 187 20.47 -25.68 12.77
C ARG A 187 21.55 -24.68 13.21
N PRO A 188 22.85 -25.01 13.08
CA PRO A 188 23.94 -24.06 13.31
C PRO A 188 23.76 -22.78 12.48
N THR A 189 24.02 -21.61 13.08
CA THR A 189 23.74 -20.32 12.42
C THR A 189 24.54 -20.11 11.13
N ALA A 190 25.68 -20.79 10.97
CA ALA A 190 26.47 -20.79 9.73
C ALA A 190 25.79 -21.54 8.56
N GLU A 191 24.86 -22.45 8.85
CA GLU A 191 24.09 -23.21 7.85
C GLU A 191 22.75 -22.56 7.49
N LEU A 192 22.37 -21.47 8.18
CA LEU A 192 21.13 -20.74 7.89
C LEU A 192 21.32 -19.79 6.71
N THR A 193 20.64 -20.07 5.60
CA THR A 193 20.62 -19.17 4.45
C THR A 193 19.89 -17.86 4.77
N PRO A 194 20.11 -16.78 4.00
CA PRO A 194 19.30 -15.55 4.13
C PRO A 194 17.79 -15.77 3.92
N ALA A 195 17.39 -16.89 3.28
CA ALA A 195 16.00 -17.31 3.17
C ALA A 195 15.49 -17.95 4.47
N ASP A 196 16.27 -18.84 5.09
CA ASP A 196 15.97 -19.45 6.40
C ASP A 196 15.80 -18.37 7.47
N VAL A 197 16.74 -17.42 7.58
CA VAL A 197 16.68 -16.32 8.56
C VAL A 197 15.44 -15.44 8.34
N LYS A 198 15.07 -15.17 7.07
CA LYS A 198 13.83 -14.47 6.73
C LYS A 198 12.58 -15.27 7.11
N ARG A 199 12.58 -16.58 6.89
CA ARG A 199 11.46 -17.49 7.21
C ARG A 199 11.28 -17.59 8.72
N LEU A 200 12.36 -17.88 9.46
CA LEU A 200 12.39 -17.92 10.93
C LEU A 200 11.85 -16.63 11.54
N GLY A 201 12.32 -15.46 11.12
CA GLY A 201 11.80 -14.18 11.61
C GLY A 201 10.33 -13.90 11.26
N MET A 202 9.78 -14.55 10.22
CA MET A 202 8.36 -14.49 9.86
C MET A 202 7.51 -15.49 10.67
N LEU A 203 8.08 -16.63 11.06
CA LEU A 203 7.45 -17.60 11.96
C LEU A 203 7.43 -17.09 13.41
N GLN A 204 8.56 -16.56 13.90
CA GLN A 204 8.66 -15.92 15.23
C GLN A 204 7.71 -14.72 15.37
N ASP A 205 7.38 -14.02 14.28
CA ASP A 205 6.32 -12.99 14.27
C ASP A 205 4.94 -13.54 14.65
N ALA A 206 4.66 -14.84 14.46
CA ALA A 206 3.42 -15.48 14.86
C ALA A 206 3.30 -15.67 16.39
N ARG A 207 4.43 -15.78 17.10
CA ARG A 207 4.47 -15.83 18.59
C ARG A 207 3.92 -14.55 19.24
N MET A 208 3.72 -13.46 18.49
CA MET A 208 3.05 -12.23 18.96
C MET A 208 1.52 -12.35 19.12
N PHE A 209 0.90 -13.43 18.64
CA PHE A 209 -0.55 -13.63 18.66
C PHE A 209 -0.91 -14.90 19.44
N GLN A 210 -2.10 -14.91 20.05
CA GLN A 210 -2.59 -16.04 20.88
C GLN A 210 -3.47 -17.06 20.14
N GLY A 211 -3.88 -16.80 18.89
CA GLY A 211 -4.75 -17.72 18.14
C GLY A 211 -4.02 -18.95 17.58
N GLU A 212 -4.74 -20.06 17.40
CA GLU A 212 -4.15 -21.33 16.94
C GLU A 212 -4.04 -21.48 15.42
N TYR A 213 -4.77 -20.66 14.66
CA TYR A 213 -4.83 -20.75 13.20
C TYR A 213 -4.46 -19.44 12.52
N PHE A 214 -3.68 -19.56 11.44
CA PHE A 214 -3.11 -18.47 10.68
C PHE A 214 -3.34 -18.68 9.18
N THR A 215 -3.60 -17.59 8.45
CA THR A 215 -3.47 -17.61 6.99
C THR A 215 -2.04 -17.25 6.59
N HIS A 216 -1.33 -18.14 5.91
CA HIS A 216 -0.04 -17.85 5.26
C HIS A 216 -0.28 -17.00 4.03
N VAL A 217 0.24 -15.77 4.03
CA VAL A 217 0.15 -14.88 2.88
C VAL A 217 1.47 -14.91 2.15
N ARG A 218 1.62 -15.88 1.24
CA ARG A 218 2.84 -16.11 0.45
C ARG A 218 3.30 -14.86 -0.30
N ASN A 219 2.42 -14.25 -1.10
CA ASN A 219 2.75 -13.13 -1.99
C ASN A 219 2.00 -11.83 -1.62
N GLY A 220 2.22 -11.32 -0.40
CA GLY A 220 1.71 -10.01 0.02
C GLY A 220 2.36 -8.84 -0.75
N LYS A 221 1.71 -7.66 -0.70
CA LYS A 221 2.11 -6.48 -1.50
C LYS A 221 3.60 -6.14 -1.36
N GLY A 222 4.34 -6.28 -2.47
CA GLY A 222 5.79 -6.03 -2.54
C GLY A 222 6.65 -7.26 -2.23
N GLY A 223 6.15 -8.48 -2.46
CA GLY A 223 6.85 -9.72 -2.13
C GLY A 223 6.94 -9.99 -0.63
N ARG A 224 6.04 -9.38 0.16
CA ARG A 224 6.05 -9.54 1.62
C ARG A 224 5.17 -10.71 2.06
N GLU A 225 5.85 -11.79 2.38
CA GLU A 225 5.35 -12.93 3.13
C GLU A 225 4.92 -12.52 4.56
N ARG A 226 3.91 -13.21 5.12
CA ARG A 226 3.57 -13.19 6.56
C ARG A 226 2.66 -14.36 6.94
N LEU A 227 2.56 -14.63 8.23
CA LEU A 227 1.38 -15.27 8.84
C LEU A 227 0.43 -14.17 9.35
N SER A 228 -0.87 -14.38 9.18
CA SER A 228 -1.93 -13.47 9.64
C SER A 228 -2.85 -14.26 10.57
N PRO A 229 -3.01 -13.92 11.85
CA PRO A 229 -3.87 -14.67 12.76
C PRO A 229 -5.34 -14.55 12.34
N ILE A 230 -6.09 -15.64 12.49
CA ILE A 230 -7.55 -15.66 12.33
C ILE A 230 -8.19 -15.32 13.68
N ILE A 231 -9.04 -14.30 13.73
CA ILE A 231 -9.61 -13.75 14.97
C ILE A 231 -11.11 -13.44 14.88
N GLY A 232 -11.71 -13.15 16.04
CA GLY A 232 -13.07 -12.65 16.16
C GLY A 232 -14.14 -13.75 16.14
N PRO A 233 -15.43 -13.39 16.29
CA PRO A 233 -16.50 -14.35 16.57
C PRO A 233 -16.78 -15.34 15.43
N ASN A 234 -16.32 -15.06 14.21
CA ASN A 234 -16.51 -15.92 13.05
C ASN A 234 -15.25 -16.77 12.74
N ALA A 235 -14.25 -16.81 13.63
CA ALA A 235 -12.99 -17.51 13.38
C ALA A 235 -13.18 -18.99 13.00
N ALA A 236 -14.07 -19.71 13.69
CA ALA A 236 -14.39 -21.11 13.38
C ALA A 236 -14.91 -21.29 11.94
N GLN A 237 -15.88 -20.47 11.51
CA GLN A 237 -16.41 -20.49 10.13
C GLN A 237 -15.30 -20.22 9.09
N ILE A 238 -14.40 -19.28 9.38
CA ILE A 238 -13.28 -18.92 8.50
C ILE A 238 -12.28 -20.07 8.38
N ILE A 239 -11.95 -20.73 9.50
CA ILE A 239 -11.06 -21.89 9.55
C ILE A 239 -11.69 -23.06 8.77
N GLN A 240 -12.93 -23.41 9.08
CA GLN A 240 -13.70 -24.45 8.41
C GLN A 240 -13.71 -24.27 6.88
N ARG A 241 -14.07 -23.08 6.38
CA ARG A 241 -14.08 -22.79 4.94
C ARG A 241 -12.74 -23.08 4.25
N ILE A 242 -11.62 -22.79 4.92
CA ILE A 242 -10.29 -23.03 4.35
C ILE A 242 -9.93 -24.52 4.41
N GLN A 243 -10.33 -25.24 5.48
CA GLN A 243 -10.14 -26.69 5.61
C GLN A 243 -10.96 -27.49 4.59
N GLU A 244 -12.19 -27.05 4.29
CA GLU A 244 -13.08 -27.64 3.29
C GLU A 244 -12.66 -27.30 1.84
N THR A 245 -11.74 -26.34 1.65
CA THR A 245 -11.17 -26.03 0.33
C THR A 245 -10.01 -26.98 0.03
N PRO A 246 -9.98 -27.70 -1.11
CA PRO A 246 -8.84 -28.53 -1.51
C PRO A 246 -7.51 -27.75 -1.53
N GLY A 247 -6.41 -28.42 -1.19
CA GLY A 247 -5.13 -27.75 -0.90
C GLY A 247 -4.62 -26.80 -2.00
N GLU A 248 -4.80 -27.15 -3.27
CA GLU A 248 -4.42 -26.31 -4.42
C GLU A 248 -5.53 -25.35 -4.90
N GLU A 249 -6.77 -25.50 -4.45
CA GLU A 249 -7.91 -24.70 -4.90
C GLU A 249 -8.04 -23.37 -4.16
N LYS A 250 -8.69 -22.39 -4.81
CA LYS A 250 -8.90 -21.06 -4.25
C LYS A 250 -10.11 -21.01 -3.32
N VAL A 251 -9.89 -20.58 -2.08
CA VAL A 251 -10.92 -20.37 -1.06
C VAL A 251 -11.99 -19.36 -1.53
N TRP A 252 -11.61 -18.44 -2.42
CA TRP A 252 -12.49 -17.49 -3.07
C TRP A 252 -12.27 -17.47 -4.59
N GLN A 253 -13.12 -18.18 -5.33
CA GLN A 253 -13.12 -18.17 -6.80
C GLN A 253 -13.44 -16.78 -7.38
N HIS A 254 -14.22 -15.96 -6.65
CA HIS A 254 -14.48 -14.55 -6.99
C HIS A 254 -14.45 -13.66 -5.73
N VAL A 255 -13.86 -12.46 -5.82
CA VAL A 255 -13.78 -11.48 -4.72
C VAL A 255 -14.31 -10.12 -5.18
N HIS A 256 -15.62 -9.91 -5.01
CA HIS A 256 -16.40 -8.86 -5.67
C HIS A 256 -15.77 -7.45 -5.62
N GLN A 257 -15.58 -6.81 -6.78
CA GLN A 257 -14.74 -5.61 -6.93
C GLN A 257 -15.19 -4.42 -6.06
N SER A 258 -16.50 -4.28 -5.80
CA SER A 258 -17.08 -3.22 -4.97
C SER A 258 -17.04 -3.50 -3.46
N ALA A 259 -16.74 -4.73 -3.02
CA ALA A 259 -16.66 -5.06 -1.59
C ALA A 259 -15.60 -4.18 -0.87
N ASP A 260 -15.91 -3.57 0.27
CA ASP A 260 -14.95 -2.70 0.98
C ASP A 260 -13.94 -3.47 1.84
N ILE A 261 -13.10 -4.27 1.16
CA ILE A 261 -11.98 -5.00 1.77
C ILE A 261 -11.05 -4.07 2.58
N HIS A 262 -10.97 -2.77 2.25
CA HIS A 262 -10.16 -1.83 3.02
C HIS A 262 -10.82 -1.43 4.35
N GLY A 263 -12.14 -1.21 4.36
CA GLY A 263 -12.94 -1.01 5.57
C GLY A 263 -12.89 -2.23 6.49
N TYR A 264 -13.22 -3.42 5.99
CA TYR A 264 -13.23 -4.65 6.80
C TYR A 264 -11.85 -4.98 7.39
N ARG A 265 -10.77 -4.73 6.62
CA ARG A 265 -9.39 -4.84 7.10
C ARG A 265 -9.01 -3.77 8.14
N ALA A 266 -9.67 -2.61 8.14
CA ALA A 266 -9.51 -1.59 9.18
C ALA A 266 -10.24 -2.00 10.48
N GLU A 267 -11.36 -2.71 10.39
CA GLU A 267 -12.01 -3.34 11.55
C GLU A 267 -11.12 -4.43 12.17
N TYR A 268 -10.62 -5.39 11.37
CA TYR A 268 -9.62 -6.38 11.82
C TYR A 268 -8.41 -5.74 12.52
N ALA A 269 -7.85 -4.69 11.90
CA ALA A 269 -6.71 -3.95 12.46
C ALA A 269 -7.04 -3.31 13.82
N THR A 270 -8.25 -2.77 13.96
CA THR A 270 -8.73 -2.15 15.19
C THR A 270 -9.04 -3.19 16.26
N ALA A 271 -9.53 -4.37 15.89
CA ALA A 271 -9.73 -5.51 16.80
C ALA A 271 -8.40 -6.02 17.37
N ILE A 272 -7.38 -6.26 16.52
CA ILE A 272 -6.02 -6.61 16.99
C ILE A 272 -5.47 -5.51 17.89
N TYR A 273 -5.57 -4.23 17.50
CA TYR A 273 -5.07 -3.16 18.36
C TYR A 273 -5.76 -3.18 19.74
N LYS A 274 -7.10 -3.29 19.80
CA LYS A 274 -7.84 -3.34 21.07
C LYS A 274 -7.46 -4.54 21.93
N ALA A 275 -7.20 -5.70 21.34
CA ALA A 275 -6.80 -6.91 22.06
C ALA A 275 -5.39 -6.87 22.68
N HIS A 276 -4.50 -5.99 22.20
CA HIS A 276 -3.10 -5.93 22.63
C HIS A 276 -2.68 -4.57 23.23
N ALA A 277 -3.57 -3.57 23.27
CA ALA A 277 -3.23 -2.23 23.74
C ALA A 277 -3.37 -2.10 25.27
N ARG A 278 -2.28 -1.67 25.91
CA ARG A 278 -2.31 -1.17 27.29
C ARG A 278 -2.99 0.19 27.34
N ALA A 279 -3.56 0.57 28.48
CA ALA A 279 -4.05 1.93 28.61
C ALA A 279 -2.87 2.92 28.65
N ILE A 280 -3.08 4.12 28.11
CA ILE A 280 -1.97 5.05 27.84
C ILE A 280 -1.33 5.58 29.12
N GLN A 281 -2.05 5.59 30.24
CA GLN A 281 -1.53 5.96 31.56
C GLN A 281 -0.61 4.88 32.17
N ASP A 282 -0.79 3.60 31.81
CA ASP A 282 0.00 2.48 32.35
C ASP A 282 1.38 2.36 31.68
N ILE A 283 1.59 3.07 30.57
CA ILE A 283 2.84 3.04 29.80
C ILE A 283 3.85 4.01 30.45
N PRO A 284 5.01 3.55 30.96
CA PRO A 284 5.91 4.37 31.75
C PRO A 284 6.58 5.50 30.94
N TYR A 285 6.91 6.58 31.64
CA TYR A 285 7.73 7.68 31.14
C TYR A 285 9.23 7.30 31.20
N ASP A 286 9.65 6.43 30.28
CA ASP A 286 10.94 5.73 30.28
C ASP A 286 12.12 6.54 29.71
N ARG A 287 11.90 7.68 29.05
CA ARG A 287 12.98 8.49 28.44
C ARG A 287 12.85 9.99 28.72
N ILE A 288 13.97 10.69 28.58
CA ILE A 288 14.06 12.16 28.66
C ILE A 288 14.44 12.71 27.27
N ASN A 289 13.79 13.80 26.86
CA ASN A 289 14.12 14.51 25.63
C ASN A 289 15.32 15.45 25.88
N ARG A 290 16.46 15.16 25.23
CA ARG A 290 17.73 15.89 25.42
C ARG A 290 17.65 17.41 25.19
N GLY A 291 16.77 17.88 24.31
CA GLY A 291 16.63 19.31 23.99
C GLY A 291 15.63 20.08 24.84
N THR A 292 14.88 19.41 25.73
CA THR A 292 13.82 20.06 26.53
C THR A 292 13.77 19.61 28.00
N GLY A 293 14.60 18.63 28.41
CA GLY A 293 14.60 18.05 29.76
C GLY A 293 13.34 17.24 30.11
N ARG A 294 12.27 17.30 29.31
CA ARG A 294 10.99 16.67 29.62
C ARG A 294 11.03 15.15 29.46
N ARG A 295 10.49 14.43 30.45
CA ARG A 295 10.22 12.99 30.35
C ARG A 295 9.14 12.73 29.28
N TYR A 296 9.25 11.61 28.58
CA TYR A 296 8.23 11.15 27.62
C TYR A 296 8.11 9.62 27.64
N GLN A 297 6.94 9.14 27.21
CA GLN A 297 6.61 7.73 27.09
C GLN A 297 7.11 7.23 25.72
N SER A 298 8.27 6.58 25.65
CA SER A 298 8.89 6.17 24.39
C SER A 298 8.10 5.08 23.67
N GLN A 299 7.30 4.30 24.41
CA GLN A 299 6.36 3.30 23.90
C GLN A 299 5.01 3.88 23.45
N VAL A 300 4.74 5.17 23.63
CA VAL A 300 3.56 5.84 23.05
C VAL A 300 3.88 6.42 21.68
N TYR A 301 2.99 6.19 20.72
CA TYR A 301 2.95 6.90 19.44
C TYR A 301 1.97 8.07 19.54
N THR A 302 2.49 9.29 19.50
CA THR A 302 1.68 10.50 19.33
C THR A 302 1.42 10.71 17.85
N CYS A 303 0.16 10.67 17.45
CA CYS A 303 -0.29 10.98 16.10
C CYS A 303 -0.02 12.46 15.75
N ARG A 304 -0.05 12.78 14.46
CA ARG A 304 0.33 14.09 13.90
C ARG A 304 -0.67 14.53 12.83
N LYS A 305 -0.60 15.80 12.43
CA LYS A 305 -1.52 16.44 11.49
C LYS A 305 -2.98 16.33 11.98
N ASP A 306 -3.88 15.94 11.10
CA ASP A 306 -5.32 15.71 11.27
C ASP A 306 -5.72 14.68 12.37
N GLU A 307 -4.76 13.98 13.01
CA GLU A 307 -4.99 13.21 14.25
C GLU A 307 -4.05 13.64 15.40
N ALA A 308 -3.55 14.88 15.39
CA ALA A 308 -2.67 15.39 16.45
C ALA A 308 -3.31 15.27 17.85
N GLY A 309 -2.48 15.04 18.87
CA GLY A 309 -2.92 14.81 20.25
C GLY A 309 -3.33 13.36 20.55
N ARG A 310 -3.87 12.61 19.57
CA ARG A 310 -4.22 11.19 19.74
C ARG A 310 -2.97 10.37 20.08
N LYS A 311 -3.05 9.55 21.13
CA LYS A 311 -1.98 8.66 21.62
C LYS A 311 -2.36 7.20 21.37
N LEU A 312 -1.38 6.38 20.97
CA LEU A 312 -1.54 4.94 20.72
C LEU A 312 -0.36 4.15 21.31
N ASP A 313 -0.57 2.90 21.72
CA ASP A 313 0.48 1.99 22.20
C ASP A 313 1.29 1.42 21.00
N LYS A 314 2.61 1.65 21.00
CA LYS A 314 3.50 1.13 19.95
C LYS A 314 3.59 -0.40 19.94
N ALA A 315 3.39 -1.07 21.06
CA ALA A 315 3.39 -2.53 21.12
C ALA A 315 2.20 -3.08 20.32
N ALA A 316 0.97 -2.65 20.63
CA ALA A 316 -0.22 -3.02 19.88
C ALA A 316 -0.17 -2.58 18.39
N MET A 317 0.39 -1.41 18.10
CA MET A 317 0.65 -0.99 16.71
C MET A 317 1.65 -1.89 15.99
N LEU A 318 2.66 -2.43 16.67
CA LEU A 318 3.63 -3.36 16.11
C LEU A 318 2.98 -4.71 15.79
N VAL A 319 2.26 -5.30 16.75
CA VAL A 319 1.51 -6.55 16.59
C VAL A 319 0.55 -6.45 15.39
N CYS A 320 -0.24 -5.37 15.33
CA CYS A 320 -1.11 -5.08 14.19
C CYS A 320 -0.31 -4.86 12.89
N SER A 321 0.86 -4.21 12.93
CA SER A 321 1.74 -4.05 11.76
C SER A 321 2.35 -5.36 11.25
N LYS A 322 2.58 -6.36 12.12
CA LYS A 322 3.00 -7.71 11.72
C LYS A 322 1.84 -8.46 11.07
N ALA A 323 0.69 -8.57 11.72
CA ALA A 323 -0.52 -9.22 11.17
C ALA A 323 -0.95 -8.62 9.82
N LEU A 324 -0.87 -7.29 9.65
CA LEU A 324 -1.20 -6.64 8.39
C LEU A 324 -0.08 -6.74 7.33
N GLY A 325 1.15 -7.12 7.69
CA GLY A 325 2.31 -7.10 6.81
C GLY A 325 2.64 -5.68 6.34
N HIS A 326 3.01 -4.80 7.27
CA HIS A 326 3.46 -3.43 7.02
C HIS A 326 4.85 -3.19 7.60
N ASN A 327 5.66 -2.38 6.89
CA ASN A 327 7.07 -2.13 7.24
C ASN A 327 7.24 -0.96 8.23
N ARG A 328 6.17 -0.21 8.52
CA ARG A 328 6.20 0.97 9.41
C ARG A 328 4.91 0.99 10.23
N ILE A 329 5.02 1.03 11.55
CA ILE A 329 3.87 1.01 12.45
C ILE A 329 2.92 2.20 12.24
N SER A 330 3.40 3.36 11.78
CA SER A 330 2.53 4.52 11.50
C SER A 330 1.44 4.18 10.48
N VAL A 331 1.72 3.35 9.48
CA VAL A 331 0.76 3.00 8.41
C VAL A 331 -0.52 2.40 8.99
N VAL A 332 -0.42 1.72 10.14
CA VAL A 332 -1.55 1.17 10.90
C VAL A 332 -2.42 2.30 11.49
N ALA A 333 -1.80 3.24 12.21
CA ALA A 333 -2.49 4.42 12.76
C ALA A 333 -3.06 5.33 11.65
N ASP A 334 -2.23 5.65 10.65
CA ASP A 334 -2.50 6.58 9.54
C ASP A 334 -3.71 6.15 8.69
N ASN A 335 -3.99 4.84 8.55
CA ASN A 335 -4.99 4.32 7.60
C ASN A 335 -6.07 3.44 8.23
N TYR A 336 -5.74 2.63 9.24
CA TYR A 336 -6.58 1.50 9.70
C TYR A 336 -7.18 1.69 11.09
N ILE A 337 -6.42 2.16 12.09
CA ILE A 337 -6.95 2.33 13.46
C ILE A 337 -7.88 3.55 13.53
N ARG A 338 -9.16 3.28 13.87
CA ARG A 338 -10.30 4.21 13.85
C ARG A 338 -11.21 3.88 15.03
N GLY A 339 -12.01 4.84 15.52
CA GLY A 339 -12.96 4.57 16.61
C GLY A 339 -12.31 4.08 17.91
N LEU A 340 -11.19 4.74 18.27
CA LEU A 340 -10.59 4.77 19.62
C LEU A 340 -10.40 6.23 20.00
#